data_AF-A0A1G8LD16-F1
#
_entry.id   AF-A0A1G8LD16-F1
#
_cell.length_a   1.000
_cell.length_b   1.000
_cell.length_c   1.000
_cell.angle_alpha   90.00
_cell.angle_beta   90.00
_cell.angle_gamma   90.00
#
_symmetry.space_group_name_H-M   'P 1'
#
loop_
_entity.id
_entity.type
_entity.pdbx_description
1 polymer ?
#
loop_
_entity_poly.entity_id
_entity_poly.type
_entity_poly.pdbx_seq_one_letter_code
_entity_poly.pdbx_strand_id
1 'polypeptide(L)'
;MEIRYFLIRLNLAEDVYIISDDLWENAKGRLAERFSGSLNLESCLNLIKDFEATNPKYKYKSDLEIFIRESALEDFVGENMETIFVSTIHKAKGREFDNVFLMLDQFDPGTNEAKRQLYVAMTRAKNNLTFYDNGNYLNSIKVEDMQVIADSYTYLPPQELVMQLSHRDVQLDFFLYCRPLIKDLNSGESLGVNGNGCYNSKGQAVLKFSHRFLKQIESMRQKNYVPKTAKIRFIVYWQKENTEVEVRIVLPELYFEKTIT
;
A
#
# COMPACT_ATOMS: atom_id res chain seq x y z
N MET A 1 -3.28 12.11 -4.10
CA MET A 1 -3.98 13.25 -4.73
C MET A 1 -4.92 13.95 -3.74
N GLU A 2 -5.63 13.15 -2.96
CA GLU A 2 -6.62 13.44 -1.93
C GLU A 2 -6.09 14.38 -0.84
N ILE A 3 -4.99 14.00 -0.17
CA ILE A 3 -4.35 14.83 0.87
C ILE A 3 -3.93 16.19 0.33
N ARG A 4 -3.35 16.25 -0.87
CA ARG A 4 -3.00 17.53 -1.50
C ARG A 4 -4.23 18.39 -1.79
N TYR A 5 -5.33 17.77 -2.23
CA TYR A 5 -6.59 18.49 -2.41
C TYR A 5 -7.12 19.05 -1.09
N PHE A 6 -7.06 18.27 -0.01
CA PHE A 6 -7.42 18.73 1.33
C PHE A 6 -6.58 19.95 1.75
N LEU A 7 -5.25 19.86 1.65
CA LEU A 7 -4.34 20.97 1.96
C LEU A 7 -4.62 22.23 1.13
N ILE A 8 -4.91 22.07 -0.17
CA ILE A 8 -5.29 23.21 -1.04
C ILE A 8 -6.62 23.82 -0.58
N ARG A 9 -7.59 23.03 -0.10
CA ARG A 9 -8.87 23.54 0.39
C ARG A 9 -8.76 24.31 1.70
N LEU A 10 -7.75 24.03 2.50
CA LEU A 10 -7.43 24.85 3.67
C LEU A 10 -6.96 26.25 3.25
N ASN A 11 -6.38 26.42 2.05
CA ASN A 11 -6.10 27.71 1.40
C ASN A 11 -5.55 28.79 2.36
N LEU A 12 -4.64 28.39 3.24
CA LEU A 12 -4.10 29.25 4.29
C LEU A 12 -3.09 30.22 3.66
N ALA A 13 -3.29 31.51 3.87
CA ALA A 13 -2.28 32.53 3.54
C ALA A 13 -0.97 32.27 4.31
N GLU A 14 0.15 32.81 3.83
CA GLU A 14 1.48 32.54 4.41
C GLU A 14 1.60 32.95 5.89
N ASP A 15 0.77 33.90 6.33
CA ASP A 15 0.71 34.46 7.68
C ASP A 15 -0.31 33.77 8.61
N VAL A 16 -1.07 32.78 8.11
CA VAL A 16 -2.07 32.06 8.90
C VAL A 16 -1.52 30.73 9.38
N TYR A 17 -1.26 30.65 10.69
CA TYR A 17 -0.70 29.46 11.35
C TYR A 17 -1.74 28.55 12.00
N ILE A 18 -2.92 29.09 12.35
CA ILE A 18 -4.00 28.36 13.01
C ILE A 18 -5.15 28.17 12.02
N ILE A 19 -5.61 26.94 11.90
CA ILE A 19 -6.74 26.56 11.05
C ILE A 19 -8.02 26.67 11.87
N SER A 20 -9.00 27.43 11.39
CA SER A 20 -10.32 27.52 12.05
C SER A 20 -11.12 26.24 11.86
N ASP A 21 -11.99 25.95 12.81
CA ASP A 21 -12.86 24.77 12.76
C ASP A 21 -13.79 24.80 11.55
N ASP A 22 -14.36 25.95 11.21
CA ASP A 22 -15.23 26.11 10.03
C ASP A 22 -14.51 25.77 8.72
N LEU A 23 -13.27 26.25 8.57
CA LEU A 23 -12.44 25.98 7.39
C LEU A 23 -12.06 24.49 7.32
N TRP A 24 -11.73 23.91 8.47
CA TRP A 24 -11.39 22.50 8.60
C TRP A 24 -12.55 21.59 8.21
N GLU A 25 -13.73 21.79 8.80
CA GLU A 25 -14.95 21.03 8.49
C GLU A 25 -15.34 21.19 7.02
N ASN A 26 -15.24 22.41 6.46
CA ASN A 26 -15.52 22.64 5.05
C ASN A 26 -14.55 21.88 4.13
N ALA A 27 -13.25 21.89 4.45
CA ALA A 27 -12.25 21.17 3.67
C ALA A 27 -12.46 19.65 3.74
N LYS A 28 -12.82 19.10 4.92
CA LYS A 28 -13.19 17.69 5.08
C LYS A 28 -14.42 17.32 4.26
N GLY A 29 -15.48 18.12 4.32
CA GLY A 29 -16.71 17.90 3.54
C GLY A 29 -16.44 17.89 2.04
N ARG A 30 -15.66 18.86 1.54
CA ARG A 30 -15.26 18.91 0.12
C ARG A 30 -14.36 17.75 -0.30
N LEU A 31 -13.53 17.23 0.60
CA LEU A 31 -12.71 16.05 0.35
C LEU A 31 -13.60 14.81 0.17
N ALA A 32 -14.53 14.59 1.10
CA ALA A 32 -15.46 13.47 1.06
C ALA A 32 -16.37 13.50 -0.18
N GLU A 33 -16.90 14.68 -0.53
CA GLU A 33 -17.72 14.85 -1.73
C GLU A 33 -16.92 14.55 -3.02
N ARG A 34 -15.73 15.16 -3.15
CA ARG A 34 -14.91 15.05 -4.37
C ARG A 34 -14.36 13.64 -4.59
N PHE A 35 -14.03 12.93 -3.52
CA PHE A 35 -13.36 11.62 -3.58
C PHE A 35 -14.22 10.49 -3.03
N SER A 36 -15.55 10.63 -3.04
CA SER A 36 -16.51 9.61 -2.60
C SER A 36 -16.29 8.24 -3.25
N GLY A 37 -15.80 8.19 -4.49
CA GLY A 37 -15.43 6.97 -5.20
C GLY A 37 -13.96 6.51 -5.05
N SER A 38 -13.12 7.26 -4.33
CA SER A 38 -11.70 6.91 -4.16
C SER A 38 -11.52 5.78 -3.16
N LEU A 39 -10.66 4.82 -3.51
CA LEU A 39 -10.25 3.74 -2.59
C LEU A 39 -9.41 4.24 -1.40
N ASN A 40 -8.95 5.49 -1.43
CA ASN A 40 -8.11 6.06 -0.38
C ASN A 40 -8.85 7.05 0.53
N LEU A 41 -10.15 7.31 0.27
CA LEU A 41 -10.89 8.32 1.03
C LEU A 41 -10.93 7.97 2.52
N GLU A 42 -11.25 6.73 2.85
CA GLU A 42 -11.34 6.27 4.24
C GLU A 42 -10.01 6.49 4.98
N SER A 43 -8.89 6.06 4.41
CA SER A 43 -7.57 6.29 5.03
C SER A 43 -7.24 7.78 5.18
N CYS A 44 -7.66 8.62 4.24
CA CYS A 44 -7.48 10.07 4.38
C CYS A 44 -8.34 10.65 5.52
N LEU A 45 -9.57 10.17 5.70
CA LEU A 45 -10.45 10.60 6.78
C LEU A 45 -9.94 10.13 8.14
N ASN A 46 -9.40 8.91 8.23
CA ASN A 46 -8.78 8.40 9.45
C ASN A 46 -7.56 9.23 9.84
N LEU A 47 -6.68 9.55 8.89
CA LEU A 47 -5.54 10.45 9.12
C LEU A 47 -5.98 11.79 9.72
N ILE A 48 -7.02 12.38 9.13
CA ILE A 48 -7.56 13.67 9.58
C ILE A 48 -8.14 13.54 11.01
N LYS A 49 -8.87 12.46 11.29
CA LYS A 49 -9.47 12.18 12.61
C LYS A 49 -8.39 11.97 13.68
N ASP A 50 -7.30 11.27 13.36
CA ASP A 50 -6.20 11.05 14.30
C ASP A 50 -5.46 12.36 14.60
N PHE A 51 -5.30 13.21 13.60
CA PHE A 51 -4.76 14.56 13.79
C PHE A 51 -5.67 15.40 14.72
N GLU A 52 -6.99 15.34 14.56
CA GLU A 52 -7.95 16.02 15.45
C GLU A 52 -7.84 15.53 16.90
N ALA A 53 -7.73 14.21 17.10
CA ALA A 53 -7.63 13.61 18.43
C ALA A 53 -6.35 14.01 19.16
N THR A 54 -5.26 14.18 18.42
CA THR A 54 -3.96 14.61 18.96
C THR A 54 -3.86 16.13 19.14
N ASN A 55 -4.72 16.90 18.45
CA ASN A 55 -4.71 18.38 18.47
C ASN A 55 -6.11 18.96 18.78
N PRO A 56 -6.67 18.72 19.99
CA PRO A 56 -8.06 19.05 20.30
C PRO A 56 -8.34 20.55 20.47
N LYS A 57 -7.33 21.38 20.76
CA LYS A 57 -7.51 22.82 21.06
C LYS A 57 -7.26 23.72 19.85
N TYR A 58 -6.14 23.51 19.17
CA TYR A 58 -5.71 24.33 18.04
C TYR A 58 -5.13 23.42 16.98
N LYS A 59 -5.51 23.66 15.72
CA LYS A 59 -5.00 22.93 14.56
C LYS A 59 -3.95 23.80 13.88
N TYR A 60 -2.68 23.56 14.17
CA TYR A 60 -1.59 24.31 13.55
C TYR A 60 -1.25 23.74 12.17
N LYS A 61 -1.02 24.63 11.20
CA LYS A 61 -0.63 24.27 9.84
C LYS A 61 0.67 23.48 9.81
N SER A 62 1.69 23.94 10.53
CA SER A 62 3.00 23.27 10.62
C SER A 62 2.88 21.85 11.17
N ASP A 63 2.05 21.68 12.20
CA ASP A 63 1.89 20.41 12.89
C ASP A 63 1.18 19.41 11.97
N LEU A 64 0.20 19.88 11.20
CA LEU A 64 -0.45 19.07 10.16
C LEU A 64 0.53 18.63 9.07
N GLU A 65 1.34 19.55 8.55
CA GLU A 65 2.32 19.24 7.51
C GLU A 65 3.37 18.24 7.99
N ILE A 66 3.85 18.39 9.23
CA ILE A 66 4.76 17.45 9.87
C ILE A 66 4.07 16.10 10.07
N PHE A 67 2.86 16.09 10.63
CA PHE A 67 2.08 14.87 10.85
C PHE A 67 1.92 14.07 9.55
N ILE A 68 1.44 14.71 8.48
CA ILE A 68 1.27 14.05 7.16
C ILE A 68 2.59 13.49 6.62
N ARG A 69 3.71 14.19 6.82
CA ARG A 69 5.01 13.77 6.28
C ARG A 69 5.62 12.60 7.06
N GLU A 70 5.45 12.59 8.38
CA GLU A 70 6.05 11.58 9.25
C GLU A 70 5.17 10.33 9.42
N SER A 71 3.87 10.41 9.09
CA SER A 71 2.98 9.26 9.19
C SER A 71 3.07 8.33 7.99
N ALA A 72 2.90 7.02 8.24
CA ALA A 72 2.78 6.03 7.20
C ALA A 72 1.30 5.78 6.86
N LEU A 73 0.97 5.63 5.58
CA LEU A 73 -0.42 5.37 5.15
C LEU A 73 -1.02 4.12 5.81
N GLU A 74 -0.17 3.13 6.09
CA GLU A 74 -0.55 1.86 6.75
C GLU A 74 -1.07 2.05 8.18
N ASP A 75 -0.78 3.18 8.84
CA ASP A 75 -1.30 3.49 10.17
C ASP A 75 -2.77 3.96 10.15
N PHE A 76 -3.29 4.32 8.97
CA PHE A 76 -4.65 4.87 8.81
C PHE A 76 -5.63 3.93 8.10
N VAL A 77 -5.23 2.68 7.89
CA VAL A 77 -6.14 1.62 7.43
C VAL A 77 -6.95 1.20 8.67
N GLY A 78 -8.25 1.53 8.68
CA GLY A 78 -9.06 1.59 9.91
C GLY A 78 -9.21 0.27 10.68
N GLU A 79 -9.56 0.41 11.97
CA GLU A 79 -9.82 -0.70 12.91
C GLU A 79 -11.06 -1.57 12.58
N ASN A 80 -11.90 -1.13 11.64
CA ASN A 80 -13.19 -1.78 11.31
C ASN A 80 -13.08 -2.98 10.37
N MET A 81 -11.87 -3.35 9.94
CA MET A 81 -11.64 -4.64 9.28
C MET A 81 -11.05 -5.60 10.30
N GLU A 82 -11.51 -6.86 10.30
CA GLU A 82 -10.73 -8.00 10.81
C GLU A 82 -9.41 -8.05 10.02
N THR A 83 -8.47 -7.20 10.41
CA THR A 83 -7.34 -6.83 9.55
C THR A 83 -6.22 -7.82 9.80
N ILE A 84 -6.06 -8.75 8.87
CA ILE A 84 -4.86 -9.58 8.84
C ILE A 84 -3.69 -8.70 8.43
N PHE A 85 -2.80 -8.39 9.37
CA PHE A 85 -1.56 -7.68 9.10
C PHE A 85 -0.49 -8.63 8.59
N VAL A 86 -0.16 -8.52 7.31
CA VAL A 86 0.98 -9.22 6.71
C VAL A 86 2.18 -8.29 6.67
N SER A 87 3.25 -8.62 7.38
CA SER A 87 4.46 -7.81 7.42
C SER A 87 5.71 -8.66 7.55
N THR A 88 6.87 -8.08 7.25
CA THR A 88 8.14 -8.71 7.61
C THR A 88 8.35 -8.63 9.12
N ILE A 89 9.10 -9.59 9.68
CA ILE A 89 9.42 -9.60 11.12
C ILE A 89 9.99 -8.26 11.60
N HIS A 90 10.79 -7.60 10.76
CA HIS A 90 11.37 -6.29 11.02
C HIS A 90 10.32 -5.19 11.22
N LYS A 91 9.25 -5.18 10.41
CA LYS A 91 8.16 -4.20 10.49
C LYS A 91 7.22 -4.44 11.67
N ALA A 92 7.16 -5.66 12.21
CA ALA A 92 6.32 -6.00 13.35
C ALA A 92 6.92 -5.59 14.72
N LYS A 93 8.17 -5.11 14.74
CA LYS A 93 8.88 -4.76 15.99
C LYS A 93 8.15 -3.64 16.74
N GLY A 94 7.92 -3.83 18.04
CA GLY A 94 7.24 -2.85 18.89
C GLY A 94 5.71 -2.89 18.82
N ARG A 95 5.13 -3.77 18.00
CA ARG A 95 3.69 -4.08 17.99
C ARG A 95 3.46 -5.44 18.65
N GLU A 96 2.26 -5.69 19.12
CA GLU A 96 1.84 -6.98 19.68
C GLU A 96 0.44 -7.33 19.16
N PHE A 97 0.19 -8.61 18.94
CA PHE A 97 -1.04 -9.12 18.34
C PHE A 97 -1.56 -10.30 19.16
N ASP A 98 -2.88 -10.45 19.22
CA ASP A 98 -3.49 -11.59 19.92
C ASP A 98 -3.13 -12.93 19.24
N ASN A 99 -3.12 -12.95 17.91
CA ASN A 99 -2.78 -14.12 17.10
C ASN A 99 -1.65 -13.77 16.12
N VAL A 100 -0.59 -14.58 16.10
CA VAL A 100 0.54 -14.42 15.17
C VAL A 100 0.74 -15.70 14.37
N PHE A 101 0.78 -15.55 13.05
CA PHE A 101 1.14 -16.61 12.11
C PHE A 101 2.52 -16.30 11.51
N LEU A 102 3.49 -17.17 11.75
CA LEU A 102 4.84 -17.04 11.21
C LEU A 102 5.02 -17.97 10.01
N MET A 103 5.20 -17.38 8.85
CA MET A 103 5.56 -18.09 7.61
C MET A 103 7.09 -18.13 7.48
N LEU A 104 7.69 -19.27 7.77
CA LEU A 104 9.13 -19.51 7.77
C LEU A 104 9.51 -20.40 6.58
N ASP A 105 9.53 -19.80 5.40
CA ASP A 105 9.91 -20.50 4.17
C ASP A 105 11.44 -20.65 4.07
N GLN A 106 11.95 -21.87 4.21
CA GLN A 106 13.38 -22.21 4.13
C GLN A 106 14.25 -21.35 5.06
N PHE A 107 13.71 -20.98 6.22
CA PHE A 107 14.39 -20.13 7.19
C PHE A 107 15.47 -20.93 7.94
N ASP A 108 16.69 -20.40 7.98
CA ASP A 108 17.81 -21.00 8.71
C ASP A 108 18.20 -20.15 9.94
N PRO A 109 17.95 -20.63 11.17
CA PRO A 109 18.39 -19.98 12.40
C PRO A 109 19.88 -20.22 12.72
N GLY A 110 20.73 -20.55 11.76
CA GLY A 110 22.16 -20.83 11.98
C GLY A 110 22.96 -19.69 12.61
N THR A 111 22.55 -18.43 12.39
CA THR A 111 23.22 -17.24 12.93
C THR A 111 22.51 -16.67 14.16
N ASN A 112 23.26 -15.97 15.03
CA ASN A 112 22.69 -15.28 16.18
C ASN A 112 21.67 -14.20 15.78
N GLU A 113 21.89 -13.55 14.63
CA GLU A 113 20.96 -12.55 14.09
C GLU A 113 19.63 -13.19 13.67
N ALA A 114 19.67 -14.31 12.95
CA ALA A 114 18.48 -15.06 12.55
C ALA A 114 17.71 -15.57 13.77
N LYS A 115 18.39 -16.13 14.78
CA LYS A 115 17.76 -16.54 16.05
C LYS A 115 17.08 -15.38 16.75
N ARG A 116 17.73 -14.22 16.79
CA ARG A 116 17.16 -13.00 17.37
C ARG A 116 15.94 -12.53 16.59
N GLN A 117 15.98 -12.58 15.27
CA GLN A 117 14.84 -12.24 14.41
C GLN A 117 13.65 -13.15 14.72
N LEU A 118 13.86 -14.47 14.77
CA LEU A 118 12.82 -15.43 15.11
C LEU A 118 12.24 -15.17 16.51
N TYR A 119 13.10 -14.96 17.52
CA TYR A 119 12.67 -14.63 18.87
C TYR A 119 11.81 -13.36 18.93
N VAL A 120 12.20 -12.30 18.22
CA VAL A 120 11.41 -11.06 18.12
C VAL A 120 10.04 -11.35 17.53
N ALA A 121 9.97 -12.19 16.50
CA ALA A 121 8.71 -12.58 15.85
C ALA A 121 7.78 -13.34 16.81
N MET A 122 8.32 -14.32 17.55
CA MET A 122 7.56 -15.11 18.53
C MET A 122 6.96 -14.24 19.65
N THR A 123 7.74 -13.29 20.17
CA THR A 123 7.32 -12.38 21.23
C THR A 123 6.33 -11.30 20.77
N ARG A 124 5.89 -11.31 19.51
CA ARG A 124 4.79 -10.44 19.07
C ARG A 124 3.41 -11.02 19.43
N ALA A 125 3.32 -12.31 19.73
CA ALA A 125 2.07 -12.98 20.07
C ALA A 125 1.71 -12.79 21.55
N LYS A 126 0.46 -12.42 21.83
CA LYS A 126 -0.10 -12.37 23.20
C LYS A 126 -0.76 -13.68 23.60
N ASN A 127 -1.56 -14.27 22.70
CA ASN A 127 -2.38 -15.44 23.02
C ASN A 127 -1.99 -16.66 22.18
N ASN A 128 -2.01 -16.53 20.85
CA ASN A 128 -1.79 -17.66 19.94
C ASN A 128 -0.61 -17.40 19.01
N LEU A 129 0.28 -18.39 18.91
CA LEU A 129 1.43 -18.38 18.01
C LEU A 129 1.40 -19.64 17.15
N THR A 130 1.30 -19.47 15.84
CA THR A 130 1.29 -20.55 14.86
C THR A 130 2.49 -20.42 13.93
N PHE A 131 3.18 -21.53 13.70
CA PHE A 131 4.30 -21.61 12.77
C PHE A 131 3.90 -22.42 11.55
N TYR A 132 4.25 -21.91 10.38
CA TYR A 132 4.34 -22.67 9.14
C TYR A 132 5.80 -22.67 8.74
N ASP A 133 6.47 -23.79 8.97
CA ASP A 133 7.86 -23.98 8.59
C ASP A 133 8.06 -25.29 7.82
N ASN A 134 9.13 -25.35 7.05
CA ASN A 134 9.55 -26.54 6.31
C ASN A 134 10.85 -27.14 6.86
N GLY A 135 11.21 -26.78 8.09
CA GLY A 135 12.42 -27.20 8.77
C GLY A 135 12.16 -28.19 9.90
N ASN A 136 13.19 -28.40 10.73
CA ASN A 136 13.13 -29.25 11.92
C ASN A 136 13.77 -28.59 13.15
N TYR A 137 14.17 -27.31 13.04
CA TYR A 137 14.94 -26.61 14.06
C TYR A 137 14.13 -26.25 15.31
N LEU A 138 12.78 -26.28 15.22
CA LEU A 138 11.88 -26.09 16.36
C LEU A 138 11.45 -27.41 17.01
N ASN A 139 11.79 -28.57 16.45
CA ASN A 139 11.29 -29.88 16.90
C ASN A 139 11.73 -30.25 18.33
N SER A 140 12.80 -29.61 18.83
CA SER A 140 13.28 -29.79 20.19
C SER A 140 12.44 -29.01 21.22
N ILE A 141 11.68 -28.01 20.80
CA ILE A 141 10.81 -27.21 21.67
C ILE A 141 9.51 -27.99 21.87
N LYS A 142 9.15 -28.22 23.13
CA LYS A 142 7.86 -28.77 23.53
C LYS A 142 7.30 -27.94 24.66
N VAL A 143 6.07 -27.50 24.52
CA VAL A 143 5.33 -26.76 25.53
C VAL A 143 3.95 -27.41 25.72
N GLU A 144 3.32 -27.12 26.86
CA GLU A 144 1.95 -27.54 27.13
C GLU A 144 1.01 -26.99 26.04
N ASP A 145 0.02 -27.78 25.64
CA ASP A 145 -0.96 -27.46 24.57
C ASP A 145 -0.38 -27.21 23.16
N MET A 146 0.90 -27.52 22.92
CA MET A 146 1.48 -27.46 21.57
C MET A 146 0.87 -28.52 20.65
N GLN A 147 0.32 -28.08 19.52
CA GLN A 147 -0.11 -28.97 18.44
C GLN A 147 0.91 -28.94 17.31
N VAL A 148 1.32 -30.13 16.86
CA VAL A 148 2.21 -30.30 15.71
C VAL A 148 1.46 -31.08 14.64
N ILE A 149 1.29 -30.44 13.48
CA ILE A 149 0.58 -31.02 12.35
C ILE A 149 1.56 -31.13 11.19
N ALA A 150 1.79 -32.35 10.71
CA ALA A 150 2.54 -32.56 9.48
C ALA A 150 1.58 -32.38 8.30
N ASP A 151 1.73 -31.28 7.57
CA ASP A 151 0.94 -31.01 6.38
C ASP A 151 1.69 -31.50 5.13
N SER A 152 1.16 -32.55 4.51
CA SER A 152 1.66 -33.11 3.25
C SER A 152 0.89 -32.61 2.03
N TYR A 153 -0.07 -31.70 2.21
CA TYR A 153 -0.87 -31.17 1.13
C TYR A 153 -0.02 -30.26 0.23
N THR A 154 -0.14 -30.46 -1.08
CA THR A 154 0.50 -29.58 -2.07
C THR A 154 -0.46 -28.46 -2.43
N TYR A 155 -0.20 -27.26 -1.93
CA TYR A 155 -0.99 -26.08 -2.27
C TYR A 155 -0.68 -25.62 -3.71
N LEU A 156 -1.72 -25.60 -4.56
CA LEU A 156 -1.60 -25.04 -5.90
C LEU A 156 -1.43 -23.52 -5.80
N PRO A 157 -0.63 -22.91 -6.69
CA PRO A 157 -0.47 -21.47 -6.70
C PRO A 157 -1.81 -20.80 -7.09
N PRO A 158 -2.07 -19.58 -6.60
CA PRO A 158 -3.38 -18.94 -6.71
C PRO A 158 -3.79 -18.71 -8.16
N GLN A 159 -5.10 -18.70 -8.44
CA GLN A 159 -5.60 -18.41 -9.79
C GLN A 159 -5.39 -16.95 -10.19
N GLU A 160 -5.30 -16.06 -9.21
CA GLU A 160 -5.11 -14.63 -9.42
C GLU A 160 -3.95 -14.11 -8.58
N LEU A 161 -3.21 -13.14 -9.14
CA LEU A 161 -2.17 -12.39 -8.44
C LEU A 161 -2.37 -10.91 -8.68
N VAL A 162 -2.15 -10.09 -7.66
CA VAL A 162 -2.23 -8.64 -7.77
C VAL A 162 -0.88 -8.02 -7.46
N MET A 163 -0.41 -7.12 -8.33
CA MET A 163 0.83 -6.37 -8.11
C MET A 163 0.55 -4.87 -8.05
N GLN A 164 0.80 -4.25 -6.90
CA GLN A 164 0.76 -2.80 -6.75
C GLN A 164 1.96 -2.16 -7.45
N LEU A 165 1.72 -1.33 -8.46
CA LEU A 165 2.79 -0.61 -9.14
C LEU A 165 3.27 0.59 -8.33
N SER A 166 4.57 0.85 -8.40
CA SER A 166 5.24 2.01 -7.85
C SER A 166 5.79 2.92 -8.96
N HIS A 167 6.36 4.06 -8.58
CA HIS A 167 7.04 4.97 -9.52
C HIS A 167 8.20 4.30 -10.28
N ARG A 168 8.75 3.19 -9.78
CA ARG A 168 9.85 2.43 -10.40
C ARG A 168 9.37 1.52 -11.53
N ASP A 169 8.07 1.21 -11.53
CA ASP A 169 7.47 0.23 -12.44
C ASP A 169 6.88 0.87 -13.70
N VAL A 170 6.91 2.20 -13.76
CA VAL A 170 6.32 3.01 -14.83
C VAL A 170 7.36 3.93 -15.49
N GLN A 171 7.12 4.30 -16.74
CA GLN A 171 7.94 5.29 -17.43
C GLN A 171 7.48 6.70 -17.06
N LEU A 172 8.16 7.33 -16.10
CA LEU A 172 7.76 8.63 -15.52
C LEU A 172 7.64 9.76 -16.56
N ASP A 173 8.59 9.84 -17.50
CA ASP A 173 8.55 10.84 -18.57
C ASP A 173 7.34 10.70 -19.51
N PHE A 174 6.73 9.51 -19.60
CA PHE A 174 5.53 9.32 -20.43
C PHE A 174 4.35 10.17 -19.94
N PHE A 175 4.26 10.39 -18.62
CA PHE A 175 3.19 11.20 -18.03
C PHE A 175 3.26 12.68 -18.45
N LEU A 176 4.43 13.17 -18.87
CA LEU A 176 4.58 14.52 -19.41
C LEU A 176 3.78 14.70 -20.72
N TYR A 177 3.58 13.63 -21.49
CA TYR A 177 2.89 13.67 -22.77
C TYR A 177 1.39 13.35 -22.65
N CYS A 178 0.99 12.51 -21.68
CA CYS A 178 -0.41 12.12 -21.49
C CYS A 178 -1.17 12.93 -20.42
N ARG A 179 -0.64 14.08 -19.98
CA ARG A 179 -1.26 14.97 -18.96
C ARG A 179 -2.76 15.21 -19.14
N PRO A 180 -3.27 15.51 -20.35
CA PRO A 180 -4.70 15.74 -20.53
C PRO A 180 -5.53 14.49 -20.27
N LEU A 181 -4.98 13.31 -20.58
CA LEU A 181 -5.67 12.03 -20.47
C LEU A 181 -5.79 11.54 -19.02
N ILE A 182 -4.82 11.90 -18.18
CA ILE A 182 -4.78 11.49 -16.77
C ILE A 182 -5.44 12.49 -15.83
N LYS A 183 -5.78 13.70 -16.31
CA LYS A 183 -6.35 14.78 -15.49
C LYS A 183 -7.68 14.38 -14.85
N ASP A 184 -8.49 13.64 -15.59
CA ASP A 184 -9.86 13.28 -15.22
C ASP A 184 -9.98 11.91 -14.56
N LEU A 185 -8.86 11.17 -14.46
CA LEU A 185 -8.82 9.86 -13.79
C LEU A 185 -8.86 10.01 -12.27
N ASN A 186 -9.49 9.05 -11.61
CA ASN A 186 -9.58 8.93 -10.16
C ASN A 186 -9.10 7.55 -9.68
N SER A 187 -8.75 7.47 -8.39
CA SER A 187 -8.53 6.18 -7.74
C SER A 187 -9.82 5.35 -7.81
N GLY A 188 -9.67 4.05 -8.03
CA GLY A 188 -10.77 3.10 -8.21
C GLY A 188 -11.13 2.80 -9.66
N GLU A 189 -10.74 3.65 -10.61
CA GLU A 189 -11.06 3.43 -12.03
C GLU A 189 -10.28 2.24 -12.62
N SER A 190 -10.98 1.44 -13.44
CA SER A 190 -10.38 0.33 -14.18
C SER A 190 -9.69 0.80 -15.46
N LEU A 191 -8.55 0.21 -15.73
CA LEU A 191 -7.76 0.43 -16.94
C LEU A 191 -7.62 -0.89 -17.70
N GLY A 192 -7.66 -0.78 -19.03
CA GLY A 192 -7.27 -1.87 -19.91
C GLY A 192 -5.76 -2.05 -19.84
N VAL A 193 -5.28 -3.29 -19.93
CA VAL A 193 -3.85 -3.60 -19.96
C VAL A 193 -3.49 -4.15 -21.32
N ASN A 194 -2.36 -3.68 -21.86
CA ASN A 194 -1.67 -4.39 -22.93
C ASN A 194 -0.22 -4.69 -22.53
N GLY A 195 0.51 -5.41 -23.38
CA GLY A 195 1.89 -5.82 -23.09
C GLY A 195 2.86 -4.70 -22.71
N ASN A 196 2.56 -3.42 -23.02
CA ASN A 196 3.47 -2.28 -22.85
C ASN A 196 2.95 -1.21 -21.87
N GLY A 197 1.70 -1.28 -21.40
CA GLY A 197 1.14 -0.26 -20.52
C GLY A 197 -0.36 -0.40 -20.26
N CYS A 198 -0.93 0.66 -19.69
CA CYS A 198 -2.35 0.73 -19.36
C CYS A 198 -3.07 1.81 -20.17
N TYR A 199 -4.36 1.56 -20.43
CA TYR A 199 -5.21 2.32 -21.34
C TYR A 199 -6.53 2.69 -20.66
N ASN A 200 -7.02 3.89 -20.95
CA ASN A 200 -8.36 4.30 -20.52
C ASN A 200 -9.45 3.59 -21.34
N SER A 201 -10.72 3.81 -20.99
CA SER A 201 -11.89 3.26 -21.69
C SER A 201 -11.99 3.65 -23.17
N LYS A 202 -11.29 4.72 -23.59
CA LYS A 202 -11.21 5.19 -24.98
C LYS A 202 -10.05 4.55 -25.76
N GLY A 203 -9.34 3.60 -25.17
CA GLY A 203 -8.18 2.94 -25.79
C GLY A 203 -6.93 3.83 -25.90
N GLN A 204 -6.86 4.91 -25.12
CA GLN A 204 -5.71 5.81 -25.11
C GLN A 204 -4.73 5.42 -24.01
N ALA A 205 -3.44 5.38 -24.33
CA ALA A 205 -2.40 5.04 -23.36
C ALA A 205 -2.27 6.11 -22.28
N VAL A 206 -2.49 5.72 -21.03
CA VAL A 206 -2.38 6.61 -19.85
C VAL A 206 -1.14 6.32 -19.02
N LEU A 207 -0.52 5.16 -19.22
CA LEU A 207 0.67 4.69 -18.52
C LEU A 207 1.47 3.75 -19.42
N LYS A 208 2.80 3.82 -19.35
CA LYS A 208 3.71 2.82 -19.92
C LYS A 208 4.53 2.17 -18.82
N PHE A 209 4.78 0.88 -18.96
CA PHE A 209 5.61 0.12 -18.02
C PHE A 209 7.09 0.46 -18.20
N SER A 210 7.85 0.45 -17.10
CA SER A 210 9.31 0.57 -17.17
C SER A 210 9.93 -0.70 -17.76
N HIS A 211 11.13 -0.60 -18.34
CA HIS A 211 11.84 -1.77 -18.86
C HIS A 211 12.09 -2.84 -17.79
N ARG A 212 12.32 -2.42 -16.54
CA ARG A 212 12.45 -3.32 -15.40
C ARG A 212 11.14 -4.08 -15.17
N PHE A 213 10.01 -3.39 -15.16
CA PHE A 213 8.73 -4.01 -14.90
C PHE A 213 8.27 -4.94 -16.04
N LEU A 214 8.58 -4.60 -17.29
CA LEU A 214 8.34 -5.50 -18.43
C LEU A 214 9.04 -6.86 -18.24
N LYS A 215 10.29 -6.87 -17.76
CA LYS A 215 10.99 -8.13 -17.43
C LYS A 215 10.29 -8.92 -16.33
N GLN A 216 9.72 -8.23 -15.34
CA GLN A 216 8.93 -8.86 -14.28
C GLN A 216 7.63 -9.47 -14.81
N ILE A 217 6.95 -8.79 -15.75
CA ILE A 217 5.79 -9.35 -16.46
C ILE A 217 6.19 -10.61 -17.22
N GLU A 218 7.31 -10.62 -17.94
CA GLU A 218 7.76 -11.83 -18.65
C GLU A 218 8.06 -12.99 -17.69
N SER A 219 8.66 -12.72 -16.53
CA SER A 219 8.86 -13.75 -15.49
C SER A 219 7.53 -14.31 -14.96
N MET A 220 6.49 -13.47 -14.85
CA MET A 220 5.15 -13.95 -14.49
C MET A 220 4.52 -14.79 -15.60
N ARG A 221 4.71 -14.42 -16.87
CA ARG A 221 4.23 -15.23 -18.01
C ARG A 221 4.86 -16.60 -18.06
N GLN A 222 6.14 -16.73 -17.72
CA GLN A 222 6.80 -18.04 -17.58
C GLN A 222 6.16 -18.93 -16.50
N LYS A 223 5.48 -18.32 -15.52
CA LYS A 223 4.71 -19.02 -14.48
C LYS A 223 3.22 -19.17 -14.85
N ASN A 224 2.87 -18.95 -16.13
CA ASN A 224 1.51 -18.96 -16.66
C ASN A 224 0.60 -17.87 -16.10
N TYR A 225 1.15 -16.75 -15.63
CA TYR A 225 0.36 -15.59 -15.20
C TYR A 225 0.39 -14.49 -16.26
N VAL A 226 -0.79 -14.09 -16.73
CA VAL A 226 -0.93 -13.02 -17.73
C VAL A 226 -1.67 -11.83 -17.14
N PRO A 227 -1.21 -10.59 -17.37
CA PRO A 227 -1.93 -9.42 -16.89
C PRO A 227 -3.22 -9.23 -17.69
N LYS A 228 -4.33 -8.97 -17.01
CA LYS A 228 -5.67 -8.89 -17.61
C LYS A 228 -6.29 -7.53 -17.47
N THR A 229 -6.27 -7.00 -16.26
CA THR A 229 -6.87 -5.71 -15.94
C THR A 229 -5.96 -4.95 -14.98
N ALA A 230 -6.16 -3.64 -14.92
CA ALA A 230 -5.52 -2.80 -13.93
C ALA A 230 -6.59 -1.94 -13.25
N LYS A 231 -6.36 -1.56 -12.00
CA LYS A 231 -7.22 -0.65 -11.25
C LYS A 231 -6.37 0.43 -10.62
N ILE A 232 -6.74 1.69 -10.80
CA ILE A 232 -5.95 2.80 -10.25
C ILE A 232 -6.03 2.75 -8.73
N ARG A 233 -4.92 2.47 -8.05
CA ARG A 233 -4.85 2.56 -6.59
C ARG A 233 -4.46 3.96 -6.15
N PHE A 234 -3.37 4.49 -6.70
CA PHE A 234 -2.88 5.82 -6.35
C PHE A 234 -2.72 6.73 -7.56
N ILE A 235 -3.02 8.01 -7.34
CA ILE A 235 -2.59 9.11 -8.22
C ILE A 235 -1.76 10.05 -7.36
N VAL A 236 -0.49 10.22 -7.72
CA VAL A 236 0.47 11.04 -6.97
C VAL A 236 1.08 12.08 -7.88
N TYR A 237 1.66 13.11 -7.28
CA TYR A 237 2.39 14.13 -8.01
C TYR A 237 3.87 13.78 -7.99
N TRP A 238 4.50 13.81 -9.17
CA TRP A 238 5.92 13.57 -9.34
C TRP A 238 6.55 14.81 -9.98
N GLN A 239 7.62 15.29 -9.36
CA GLN A 239 8.45 16.37 -9.89
C GLN A 239 9.63 15.76 -10.63
N LYS A 240 9.83 16.19 -11.88
CA LYS A 240 10.97 15.73 -12.67
C LYS A 240 12.25 16.32 -12.11
N GLU A 241 13.25 15.46 -11.91
CA GLU A 241 14.57 15.84 -11.38
C GLU A 241 15.16 17.00 -12.17
N ASN A 242 15.77 17.95 -11.45
CA ASN A 242 16.39 19.15 -12.00
C ASN A 242 15.43 20.06 -12.79
N THR A 243 14.12 19.96 -12.55
CA THR A 243 13.12 20.84 -13.15
C THR A 243 12.06 21.25 -12.13
N GLU A 244 11.37 22.36 -12.38
CA GLU A 244 10.15 22.75 -11.65
C GLU A 244 8.90 22.07 -12.23
N VAL A 245 9.08 21.13 -13.15
CA VAL A 245 7.99 20.49 -13.87
C VAL A 245 7.42 19.37 -13.02
N GLU A 246 6.24 19.63 -12.47
CA GLU A 246 5.43 18.64 -11.78
C GLU A 246 4.34 18.05 -12.68
N VAL A 247 4.06 16.76 -12.50
CA VAL A 247 3.03 16.03 -13.22
C VAL A 247 2.34 14.99 -12.35
N ARG A 248 1.06 14.72 -12.61
CA ARG A 248 0.37 13.59 -12.00
C ARG A 248 0.89 12.29 -12.62
N ILE A 249 1.10 11.26 -11.79
CA ILE A 249 1.39 9.92 -12.25
C ILE A 249 0.35 8.97 -11.68
N VAL A 250 -0.02 7.98 -12.49
CA VAL A 250 -1.01 6.96 -12.15
C VAL A 250 -0.25 5.71 -11.72
N LEU A 251 -0.62 5.14 -10.58
CA LEU A 251 0.00 3.95 -10.00
C LEU A 251 -1.09 2.90 -9.72
N PRO A 252 -1.39 2.03 -10.70
CA PRO A 252 -2.44 1.03 -10.56
C PRO A 252 -1.96 -0.23 -9.83
N GLU A 253 -2.91 -1.00 -9.35
CA GLU A 253 -2.78 -2.44 -9.15
C GLU A 253 -2.94 -3.14 -10.49
N LEU A 254 -2.06 -4.09 -10.78
CA LEU A 254 -2.12 -4.93 -11.97
C LEU A 254 -2.55 -6.34 -11.59
N TYR A 255 -3.66 -6.79 -12.18
CA TYR A 255 -4.28 -8.07 -11.91
C TYR A 255 -3.84 -9.09 -12.96
N PHE A 256 -3.29 -10.19 -12.49
CA PHE A 256 -2.83 -11.32 -13.28
C PHE A 256 -3.74 -12.51 -13.05
N GLU A 257 -4.08 -13.18 -14.12
CA GLU A 257 -4.80 -14.45 -14.09
C GLU A 257 -3.87 -15.57 -14.54
N LYS A 258 -3.99 -16.71 -13.86
CA LYS A 258 -3.32 -17.93 -14.28
C LYS A 258 -4.02 -18.49 -15.51
N THR A 259 -3.33 -18.56 -16.63
CA THR A 259 -3.82 -19.32 -17.79
C THR A 259 -3.71 -20.80 -17.47
N ILE A 260 -4.86 -21.48 -17.43
CA ILE A 260 -4.91 -22.93 -17.41
C ILE A 260 -4.52 -23.39 -18.82
N THR A 261 -3.30 -23.89 -18.95
CA THR A 261 -2.85 -24.60 -20.16
C THR A 261 -3.30 -26.04 -20.10
#